data_AF-A0A2N0HMZ0-F1
#
_entry.id   AF-A0A2N0HMZ0-F1
#
_cell.length_a   1.000
_cell.length_b   1.000
_cell.length_c   1.000
_cell.angle_alpha   90.00
_cell.angle_beta   90.00
_cell.angle_gamma   90.00
#
_symmetry.space_group_name_H-M   'P 1'
#
loop_
_entity.id
_entity.type
_entity.pdbx_description
1 polymer ?
#
loop_
_entity_poly.entity_id
_entity_poly.type
_entity_poly.pdbx_seq_one_letter_code
_entity_poly.pdbx_strand_id
1 'polypeptide(L)'
;MQATQLSASDLNNPGVSWGAVLAGAAAAAALSFILLILGVGLGLSSVSPWSFNATAIGVSTIAWLAFMQLAASGIGGYMAGRLRVKWSAIHTDEVHFRDTAHGLLAWAVATLITVAVLAGGTRAVLSGAIDAGSGVAAAVSPAAAAGAGAAGAKAGEGSAANPLDYFSDMLLRAAPAAATGEAGGTVAEQRVETGKIFAMGLSTGSLAADDRAYLGQLVAGRTGLTQAEAEARVDAVYARAAKAAADAKAKAQQAAEAARKAGAHTALWMFVALLLGAFVASLAATFGGRQRDHERVLRHVTI
;
A
#
# COMPACT_ATOMS: atom_id res chain seq x y z
N MET A 1 63.52 6.41 -1.86
CA MET A 1 62.07 6.30 -1.62
C MET A 1 61.54 7.69 -1.33
N GLN A 2 60.98 8.37 -2.32
CA GLN A 2 60.30 9.65 -2.10
C GLN A 2 58.92 9.32 -1.54
N ALA A 3 58.67 9.68 -0.28
CA ALA A 3 57.32 9.68 0.26
C ALA A 3 56.53 10.72 -0.53
N THR A 4 55.59 10.27 -1.36
CA THR A 4 54.64 11.14 -2.05
C THR A 4 53.84 11.86 -0.97
N GLN A 5 54.20 13.11 -0.69
CA GLN A 5 53.47 13.97 0.24
C GLN A 5 52.07 14.17 -0.33
N LEU A 6 51.06 13.64 0.36
CA LEU A 6 49.65 13.88 0.04
C LEU A 6 49.41 15.39 0.09
N SER A 7 48.88 15.97 -0.99
CA SER A 7 48.47 17.36 -0.98
C SER A 7 47.36 17.56 0.08
N ALA A 8 47.31 18.71 0.76
CA ALA A 8 46.20 19.03 1.68
C ALA A 8 44.82 18.90 0.98
N SER A 9 44.79 19.09 -0.34
CA SER A 9 43.63 18.87 -1.22
C SER A 9 43.16 17.40 -1.26
N ASP A 10 44.09 16.44 -1.23
CA ASP A 10 43.79 15.01 -1.28
C ASP A 10 43.20 14.49 0.04
N LEU A 11 43.62 15.09 1.17
CA LEU A 11 43.10 14.79 2.50
C LEU A 11 41.69 15.37 2.75
N ASN A 12 41.35 16.47 2.07
CA ASN A 12 40.06 17.15 2.24
C ASN A 12 38.96 16.65 1.28
N ASN A 13 39.24 15.66 0.44
CA ASN A 13 38.25 15.21 -0.55
C ASN A 13 37.30 14.17 0.08
N PRO A 14 35.99 14.45 0.20
CA PRO A 14 35.06 13.54 0.87
C PRO A 14 35.02 12.17 0.19
N GLY A 15 34.92 11.12 0.99
CA GLY A 15 34.85 9.72 0.51
C GLY A 15 33.58 9.39 -0.28
N VAL A 16 32.58 10.28 -0.21
CA VAL A 16 31.29 10.14 -0.90
C VAL A 16 31.01 11.38 -1.74
N SER A 17 30.71 11.17 -3.03
CA SER A 17 30.24 12.20 -3.96
C SER A 17 28.72 12.16 -4.05
N TRP A 18 28.05 12.97 -3.23
CA TRP A 18 26.59 13.03 -3.19
C TRP A 18 25.95 13.42 -4.53
N GLY A 19 26.60 14.31 -5.30
CA GLY A 19 26.12 14.66 -6.64
C GLY A 19 26.04 13.45 -7.57
N ALA A 20 27.03 12.55 -7.51
CA ALA A 20 27.03 11.33 -8.31
C ALA A 20 25.99 10.31 -7.81
N VAL A 21 25.82 10.18 -6.49
CA VAL A 21 24.79 9.34 -5.87
C VAL A 21 23.39 9.80 -6.29
N LEU A 22 23.11 11.11 -6.21
CA LEU A 22 21.81 11.68 -6.58
C LEU A 22 21.55 11.56 -8.09
N ALA A 23 22.55 11.76 -8.93
CA ALA A 23 22.43 11.57 -10.38
C ALA A 23 22.13 10.09 -10.72
N GLY A 24 22.82 9.14 -10.07
CA GLY A 24 22.53 7.71 -10.21
C GLY A 24 21.14 7.33 -9.72
N ALA A 25 20.71 7.88 -8.58
CA ALA A 25 19.38 7.65 -8.04
C ALA A 25 18.29 8.20 -8.98
N ALA A 26 18.50 9.38 -9.56
CA ALA A 26 17.59 9.97 -10.54
C ALA A 26 17.49 9.12 -11.82
N ALA A 27 18.61 8.59 -12.32
CA ALA A 27 18.63 7.70 -13.47
C ALA A 27 17.88 6.38 -13.18
N ALA A 28 18.09 5.79 -12.00
CA ALA A 28 17.34 4.61 -11.55
C ALA A 28 15.84 4.90 -11.47
N ALA A 29 15.45 6.02 -10.84
CA ALA A 29 14.04 6.40 -10.71
C ALA A 29 13.37 6.63 -12.07
N ALA A 30 14.03 7.32 -13.00
CA ALA A 30 13.52 7.56 -14.35
C ALA A 30 13.34 6.25 -15.12
N LEU A 31 14.31 5.34 -15.08
CA LEU A 31 14.20 4.05 -15.75
C LEU A 31 13.10 3.18 -15.13
N SER A 32 13.03 3.12 -13.79
CA SER A 32 11.96 2.42 -13.07
C SER A 32 10.58 2.92 -13.51
N PHE A 33 10.40 4.24 -13.66
CA PHE A 33 9.15 4.83 -14.11
C PHE A 33 8.79 4.45 -15.55
N ILE A 34 9.75 4.49 -16.47
CA ILE A 34 9.56 4.09 -17.87
C ILE A 34 9.16 2.60 -17.97
N LEU A 35 9.89 1.73 -17.27
CA LEU A 35 9.61 0.29 -17.29
C LEU A 35 8.30 -0.07 -16.56
N LEU A 36 7.91 0.73 -15.57
CA LEU A 36 6.62 0.60 -14.91
C LEU A 36 5.48 0.88 -15.89
N ILE A 37 5.54 2.00 -16.61
CA ILE A 37 4.55 2.34 -17.66
C ILE A 37 4.48 1.24 -18.72
N LEU A 38 5.64 0.74 -19.14
CA LEU A 38 5.71 -0.38 -20.10
C LEU A 38 5.05 -1.65 -19.54
N GLY A 39 5.34 -2.02 -18.30
CA GLY A 39 4.73 -3.19 -17.65
C GLY A 39 3.21 -3.10 -17.55
N VAL A 40 2.71 -1.91 -17.25
CA VAL A 40 1.26 -1.61 -17.28
C VAL A 40 0.72 -1.76 -18.71
N GLY A 41 1.40 -1.18 -19.71
CA GLY A 41 1.00 -1.29 -21.12
C GLY A 41 1.00 -2.72 -21.68
N LEU A 42 1.89 -3.58 -21.17
CA LEU A 42 1.96 -5.00 -21.52
C LEU A 42 0.93 -5.87 -20.76
N GLY A 43 0.13 -5.29 -19.86
CA GLY A 43 -0.85 -6.03 -19.07
C GLY A 43 -0.23 -6.92 -17.98
N LEU A 44 1.02 -6.67 -17.60
CA LEU A 44 1.71 -7.41 -16.53
C LEU A 44 1.24 -6.98 -15.13
N SER A 45 0.36 -5.97 -15.03
CA SER A 45 -0.33 -5.59 -13.79
C SER A 45 -1.58 -6.45 -13.59
N SER A 46 -1.49 -7.48 -12.74
CA SER A 46 -2.62 -8.37 -12.43
C SER A 46 -3.59 -7.78 -11.38
N VAL A 47 -3.35 -6.58 -10.88
CA VAL A 47 -4.17 -5.97 -9.82
C VAL A 47 -5.24 -5.08 -10.44
N SER A 48 -6.46 -5.63 -10.56
CA SER A 48 -7.66 -4.86 -10.91
C SER A 48 -8.01 -3.91 -9.74
N PRO A 49 -8.19 -2.60 -9.97
CA PRO A 49 -8.61 -1.65 -8.94
C PRO A 49 -10.06 -1.84 -8.47
N TRP A 50 -10.87 -2.55 -9.28
CA TRP A 50 -12.32 -2.63 -9.13
C TRP A 50 -12.80 -4.00 -8.63
N SER A 51 -11.89 -4.95 -8.51
CA SER A 51 -12.18 -6.27 -7.95
C SER A 51 -10.98 -6.75 -7.14
N PHE A 52 -11.23 -7.19 -5.91
CA PHE A 52 -10.24 -7.86 -5.10
C PHE A 52 -9.85 -9.17 -5.80
N ASN A 53 -8.75 -9.11 -6.56
CA ASN A 53 -8.15 -10.25 -7.20
C ASN A 53 -7.58 -11.16 -6.07
N ALA A 54 -8.19 -12.34 -5.88
CA ALA A 54 -7.72 -13.37 -4.94
C ALA A 54 -6.61 -14.27 -5.55
N THR A 55 -6.27 -14.08 -6.82
CA THR A 55 -5.18 -14.79 -7.50
C THR A 55 -3.84 -14.21 -7.08
N ALA A 56 -2.91 -15.10 -6.71
CA ALA A 56 -1.53 -14.72 -6.47
C ALA A 56 -0.95 -13.98 -7.69
N ILE A 57 -0.06 -13.02 -7.45
CA ILE A 57 0.67 -12.33 -8.52
C ILE A 57 1.30 -13.38 -9.43
N GLY A 58 1.06 -13.26 -10.74
CA GLY A 58 1.58 -14.20 -11.72
C GLY A 58 3.11 -14.21 -11.73
N VAL A 59 3.71 -15.36 -12.04
CA VAL A 59 5.17 -15.51 -12.16
C VAL A 59 5.75 -14.51 -13.16
N SER A 60 5.00 -14.19 -14.23
CA SER A 60 5.37 -13.17 -15.22
C SER A 60 5.48 -11.76 -14.62
N THR A 61 4.55 -11.38 -13.74
CA THR A 61 4.60 -10.09 -13.03
C THR A 61 5.78 -10.05 -12.07
N ILE A 62 6.04 -11.12 -11.31
CA ILE A 62 7.21 -11.21 -10.41
C ILE A 62 8.51 -11.08 -11.21
N ALA A 63 8.63 -11.83 -12.31
CA ALA A 63 9.80 -11.77 -13.19
C ALA A 63 10.00 -10.38 -13.80
N TRP A 64 8.92 -9.71 -14.18
CA TRP A 64 8.96 -8.35 -14.72
C TRP A 64 9.41 -7.32 -13.66
N LEU A 65 8.83 -7.36 -12.46
CA LEU A 65 9.23 -6.46 -11.37
C LEU A 65 10.69 -6.69 -10.95
N ALA A 66 11.14 -7.95 -10.93
CA ALA A 66 12.55 -8.27 -10.72
C ALA A 66 13.41 -7.66 -11.83
N PHE A 67 13.06 -7.87 -13.10
CA PHE A 67 13.78 -7.28 -14.23
C PHE A 67 13.87 -5.75 -14.13
N MET A 68 12.77 -5.08 -13.83
CA MET A 68 12.73 -3.62 -13.60
C MET A 68 13.73 -3.20 -12.53
N GLN A 69 13.66 -3.86 -11.37
CA GLN A 69 14.53 -3.56 -10.24
C GLN A 69 16.00 -3.72 -10.61
N LEU A 70 16.36 -4.82 -11.28
CA LEU A 70 17.74 -5.11 -11.68
C LEU A 70 18.24 -4.12 -12.73
N ALA A 71 17.45 -3.84 -13.76
CA ALA A 71 17.82 -2.91 -14.83
C ALA A 71 18.01 -1.48 -14.30
N ALA A 72 17.05 -0.98 -13.51
CA ALA A 72 17.10 0.37 -12.96
C ALA A 72 18.26 0.53 -11.97
N SER A 73 18.45 -0.44 -11.09
CA SER A 73 19.57 -0.45 -10.13
C SER A 73 20.92 -0.52 -10.85
N GLY A 74 21.02 -1.31 -11.92
CA GLY A 74 22.22 -1.40 -12.74
C GLY A 74 22.59 -0.08 -13.40
N ILE A 75 21.64 0.59 -14.06
CA ILE A 75 21.90 1.91 -14.68
C ILE A 75 22.23 2.96 -13.63
N GLY A 76 21.46 3.04 -12.54
CA GLY A 76 21.71 4.02 -11.49
C GLY A 76 23.07 3.83 -10.81
N GLY A 77 23.42 2.58 -10.49
CA GLY A 77 24.73 2.24 -9.94
C GLY A 77 25.86 2.59 -10.91
N TYR A 78 25.74 2.20 -12.19
CA TYR A 78 26.72 2.53 -13.22
C TYR A 78 26.96 4.05 -13.32
N MET A 79 25.89 4.84 -13.34
CA MET A 79 25.99 6.30 -13.39
C MET A 79 26.65 6.88 -12.14
N ALA A 80 26.28 6.39 -10.94
CA ALA A 80 26.90 6.82 -9.70
C ALA A 80 28.41 6.55 -9.67
N GLY A 81 28.84 5.37 -10.13
CA GLY A 81 30.25 5.04 -10.28
C GLY A 81 30.97 5.90 -11.33
N ARG A 82 30.34 6.14 -12.48
CA ARG A 82 30.92 6.93 -13.58
C ARG A 82 31.10 8.40 -13.23
N LEU A 83 30.16 8.98 -12.48
CA LEU A 83 30.09 10.42 -12.23
C LEU A 83 30.84 10.87 -10.97
N ARG A 84 31.20 9.94 -10.07
CA ARG A 84 31.95 10.32 -8.85
C ARG A 84 33.36 10.79 -9.17
N VAL A 85 34.00 11.50 -8.23
CA VAL A 85 35.35 12.05 -8.40
C VAL A 85 36.41 10.95 -8.35
N LYS A 86 37.52 11.11 -9.09
CA LYS A 86 38.67 10.19 -9.05
C LYS A 86 39.52 10.49 -7.82
N TRP A 87 39.81 9.48 -7.01
CA TRP A 87 40.77 9.55 -5.91
C TRP A 87 42.08 8.91 -6.36
N SER A 88 43.06 9.72 -6.75
CA SER A 88 44.35 9.26 -7.28
C SER A 88 45.37 8.88 -6.20
N ALA A 89 45.16 9.34 -4.96
CA ALA A 89 46.14 9.23 -3.88
C ALA A 89 45.82 8.10 -2.87
N ILE A 90 44.90 7.21 -3.21
CA ILE A 90 44.34 6.20 -2.30
C ILE A 90 44.51 4.79 -2.90
N HIS A 91 44.73 3.79 -2.05
CA HIS A 91 44.85 2.38 -2.43
C HIS A 91 43.66 1.87 -3.23
N THR A 92 43.91 0.97 -4.18
CA THR A 92 42.91 0.41 -5.10
C THR A 92 41.74 -0.26 -4.38
N ASP A 93 41.98 -0.92 -3.24
CA ASP A 93 40.93 -1.59 -2.46
C ASP A 93 39.91 -0.60 -1.87
N GLU A 94 40.39 0.54 -1.39
CA GLU A 94 39.53 1.62 -0.86
C GLU A 94 38.76 2.31 -1.99
N VAL A 95 39.36 2.44 -3.19
CA VAL A 95 38.65 2.92 -4.38
C VAL A 95 37.52 1.95 -4.76
N HIS A 96 37.77 0.64 -4.70
CA HIS A 96 36.77 -0.39 -4.96
C HIS A 96 35.63 -0.35 -3.93
N PHE A 97 35.95 -0.24 -2.63
CA PHE A 97 34.94 -0.08 -1.58
C PHE A 97 34.06 1.14 -1.84
N ARG A 98 34.67 2.30 -2.13
CA ARG A 98 33.91 3.52 -2.43
C ARG A 98 33.03 3.37 -3.66
N ASP A 99 33.51 2.74 -4.72
CA ASP A 99 32.68 2.47 -5.90
C ASP A 99 31.45 1.65 -5.57
N THR A 100 31.61 0.55 -4.84
CA THR A 100 30.47 -0.27 -4.40
C THR A 100 29.50 0.54 -3.53
N ALA A 101 30.03 1.38 -2.63
CA ALA A 101 29.23 2.22 -1.76
C ALA A 101 28.42 3.27 -2.53
N HIS A 102 28.95 3.86 -3.61
CA HIS A 102 28.20 4.82 -4.43
C HIS A 102 27.02 4.16 -5.15
N GLY A 103 27.21 2.93 -5.65
CA GLY A 103 26.13 2.14 -6.23
C GLY A 103 25.05 1.80 -5.21
N LEU A 104 25.44 1.32 -4.04
CA LEU A 104 24.52 1.01 -2.95
C LEU A 104 23.74 2.24 -2.47
N LEU A 105 24.42 3.38 -2.30
CA LEU A 105 23.79 4.64 -1.89
C LEU A 105 22.82 5.17 -2.95
N ALA A 106 23.16 5.07 -4.24
CA ALA A 106 22.27 5.48 -5.32
C ALA A 106 20.99 4.62 -5.36
N TRP A 107 21.12 3.31 -5.16
CA TRP A 107 19.99 2.41 -4.98
C TRP A 107 19.15 2.79 -3.76
N ALA A 108 19.78 2.99 -2.59
CA ALA A 108 19.07 3.31 -1.36
C ALA A 108 18.27 4.61 -1.47
N VAL A 109 18.88 5.66 -2.03
CA VAL A 109 18.20 6.94 -2.27
C VAL A 109 17.03 6.78 -3.23
N ALA A 110 17.21 6.07 -4.36
CA ALA A 110 16.12 5.82 -5.31
C ALA A 110 14.95 5.06 -4.66
N THR A 111 15.24 4.01 -3.88
CA THR A 111 14.22 3.22 -3.17
C THR A 111 13.50 4.06 -2.13
N LEU A 112 14.21 4.88 -1.34
CA LEU A 112 13.59 5.77 -0.36
C LEU A 112 12.71 6.84 -1.02
N ILE A 113 13.11 7.38 -2.17
CA ILE A 113 12.27 8.29 -2.96
C ILE A 113 11.00 7.58 -3.40
N THR A 114 11.10 6.34 -3.92
CA THR A 114 9.92 5.55 -4.29
C THR A 114 8.99 5.33 -3.10
N VAL A 115 9.53 4.95 -1.94
CA VAL A 115 8.74 4.78 -0.70
C VAL A 115 8.08 6.10 -0.29
N ALA A 116 8.78 7.22 -0.35
CA ALA A 116 8.23 8.54 0.00
C ALA A 116 7.10 8.97 -0.94
N VAL A 117 7.26 8.75 -2.25
CA VAL A 117 6.21 9.03 -3.26
C VAL A 117 4.98 8.16 -3.04
N LEU A 118 5.17 6.88 -2.73
CA LEU A 118 4.06 5.96 -2.41
C LEU A 118 3.37 6.29 -1.08
N ALA A 119 4.11 6.80 -0.09
CA ALA A 119 3.62 7.14 1.24
C ALA A 119 2.78 8.42 1.28
N GLY A 120 3.16 9.44 0.51
CA GLY A 120 2.55 10.76 0.55
C GLY A 120 1.56 11.06 -0.59
N GLY A 121 1.40 10.15 -1.56
CA GLY A 121 0.76 10.46 -2.84
C GLY A 121 1.47 11.61 -3.58
N THR A 122 0.96 12.00 -4.75
CA THR A 122 1.52 13.12 -5.54
C THR A 122 1.54 14.46 -4.81
N ARG A 123 0.78 14.61 -3.70
CA ARG A 123 0.67 15.85 -2.92
C ARG A 123 1.88 16.17 -2.05
N ALA A 124 2.60 15.19 -1.52
CA ALA A 124 3.78 15.43 -0.67
C ALA A 124 5.01 15.96 -1.45
N VAL A 125 5.13 15.55 -2.72
CA VAL A 125 6.23 15.98 -3.61
C VAL A 125 6.11 17.47 -3.97
N LEU A 126 4.89 18.00 -4.07
CA LEU A 126 4.66 19.41 -4.37
C LEU A 126 4.64 20.31 -3.12
N SER A 127 4.32 19.79 -1.93
CA SER A 127 4.18 20.60 -0.71
C SER A 127 5.40 20.55 0.22
N GLY A 128 6.33 19.60 0.03
CA GLY A 128 7.49 19.43 0.91
C GLY A 128 7.16 18.88 2.32
N ALA A 129 5.89 18.58 2.60
CA ALA A 129 5.44 17.97 3.85
C ALA A 129 5.33 16.46 3.68
N ILE A 130 6.21 15.71 4.33
CA ILE A 130 6.14 14.25 4.41
C ILE A 130 5.48 13.90 5.74
N ASP A 131 4.22 13.47 5.73
CA ASP A 131 3.55 12.92 6.92
C ASP A 131 4.17 11.56 7.27
N ALA A 132 5.20 11.57 8.12
CA ALA A 132 6.05 10.41 8.41
C ALA A 132 5.38 9.33 9.30
N GLY A 133 4.15 9.54 9.79
CA GLY A 133 3.54 8.69 10.82
C GLY A 133 2.70 7.51 10.31
N SER A 134 1.87 7.72 9.29
CA SER A 134 0.89 6.72 8.81
C SER A 134 1.07 6.32 7.34
N GLY A 135 1.54 7.24 6.50
CA GLY A 135 1.75 6.98 5.06
C GLY A 135 2.92 6.03 4.77
N VAL A 136 3.99 6.09 5.58
CA VAL A 136 5.19 5.26 5.37
C VAL A 136 4.86 3.78 5.56
N ALA A 137 4.15 3.42 6.63
CA ALA A 137 3.73 2.03 6.90
C ALA A 137 2.81 1.48 5.80
N ALA A 138 1.96 2.32 5.21
CA ALA A 138 1.15 1.95 4.05
C ALA A 138 2.00 1.75 2.78
N ALA A 139 3.02 2.58 2.54
CA ALA A 139 3.91 2.50 1.37
C ALA A 139 4.85 1.30 1.36
N VAL A 140 5.33 0.87 2.54
CA VAL A 140 6.10 -0.39 2.67
C VAL A 140 5.22 -1.63 2.76
N SER A 141 3.88 -1.49 2.72
CA SER A 141 3.00 -2.65 2.66
C SER A 141 3.12 -3.36 1.30
N PRO A 142 3.19 -4.70 1.26
CA PRO A 142 3.17 -5.43 -0.02
C PRO A 142 1.93 -5.17 -0.86
N ALA A 143 0.83 -4.69 -0.25
CA ALA A 143 -0.38 -4.27 -0.94
C ALA A 143 -0.19 -2.97 -1.75
N ALA A 144 0.59 -2.01 -1.24
CA ALA A 144 0.91 -0.76 -1.96
C ALA A 144 1.90 -1.00 -3.12
N ALA A 145 2.86 -1.89 -2.94
CA ALA A 145 3.81 -2.28 -3.98
C ALA A 145 3.14 -3.04 -5.14
N ALA A 146 2.13 -3.87 -4.86
CA ALA A 146 1.31 -4.53 -5.88
C ALA A 146 0.28 -3.58 -6.55
N GLY A 147 -0.01 -2.44 -5.92
CA GLY A 147 -1.10 -1.53 -6.28
C GLY A 147 -0.66 -0.09 -6.48
N ALA A 148 0.44 0.14 -7.22
CA ALA A 148 0.95 1.49 -7.53
C ALA A 148 -0.05 2.42 -8.27
N GLY A 149 -1.29 1.98 -8.53
CA GLY A 149 -2.40 2.79 -9.05
C GLY A 149 -3.55 3.09 -8.07
N ALA A 150 -3.46 2.74 -6.79
CA ALA A 150 -4.63 2.73 -5.89
C ALA A 150 -4.52 3.60 -4.62
N ALA A 151 -3.69 4.65 -4.61
CA ALA A 151 -3.61 5.59 -3.48
C ALA A 151 -4.82 6.56 -3.36
N GLY A 152 -6.02 6.14 -3.76
CA GLY A 152 -7.20 7.01 -3.85
C GLY A 152 -8.55 6.37 -3.54
N ALA A 153 -8.61 5.15 -2.99
CA ALA A 153 -9.88 4.51 -2.64
C ALA A 153 -10.25 4.81 -1.18
N LYS A 154 -11.19 5.74 -1.03
CA LYS A 154 -11.84 6.22 0.18
C LYS A 154 -11.99 5.19 1.30
N ALA A 155 -11.55 5.58 2.50
CA ALA A 155 -12.22 5.19 3.73
C ALA A 155 -13.67 5.71 3.66
N GLY A 156 -14.57 4.85 3.20
CA GLY A 156 -16.00 5.10 3.30
C GLY A 156 -16.40 5.01 4.76
N GLU A 157 -16.62 6.16 5.38
CA GLU A 157 -17.36 6.31 6.63
C GLU A 157 -18.77 5.72 6.47
N GLY A 158 -18.88 4.41 6.66
CA GLY A 158 -20.11 3.82 7.16
C GLY A 158 -20.01 3.85 8.68
N SER A 159 -20.57 4.89 9.33
CA SER A 159 -20.72 4.92 10.78
C SER A 159 -21.24 3.57 11.26
N ALA A 160 -20.40 2.81 11.94
CA ALA A 160 -20.86 1.73 12.78
C ALA A 160 -21.83 2.38 13.78
N ALA A 161 -23.13 2.06 13.69
CA ALA A 161 -24.13 2.58 14.60
C ALA A 161 -23.66 2.32 16.04
N ASN A 162 -23.53 3.38 16.85
CA ASN A 162 -23.07 3.23 18.21
C ASN A 162 -24.07 2.37 19.00
N PRO A 163 -23.61 1.34 19.74
CA PRO A 163 -24.50 0.53 20.57
C PRO A 163 -25.31 1.37 21.59
N LEU A 164 -24.78 2.52 21.99
CA LEU A 164 -25.44 3.46 22.91
C LEU A 164 -26.64 4.19 22.28
N ASP A 165 -26.62 4.43 20.98
CA ASP A 165 -27.74 5.06 20.26
C ASP A 165 -28.94 4.13 20.24
N TYR A 166 -28.69 2.82 20.15
CA TYR A 166 -29.74 1.80 20.19
C TYR A 166 -30.49 1.79 21.54
N PHE A 167 -29.78 1.82 22.67
CA PHE A 167 -30.41 1.88 23.99
C PHE A 167 -31.13 3.21 24.24
N SER A 168 -30.60 4.31 23.69
CA SER A 168 -31.24 5.62 23.77
C SER A 168 -32.55 5.65 22.97
N ASP A 169 -32.54 5.08 21.77
CA ASP A 169 -33.75 4.90 20.95
C ASP A 169 -34.76 3.97 21.63
N MET A 170 -34.30 2.90 22.30
CA MET A 170 -35.17 1.97 23.05
C MET A 170 -35.94 2.67 24.18
N LEU A 171 -35.32 3.64 24.85
CA LEU A 171 -35.97 4.44 25.91
C LEU A 171 -37.01 5.43 25.36
N LEU A 172 -36.80 5.94 24.14
CA LEU A 172 -37.65 6.95 23.51
C LEU A 172 -38.69 6.35 22.56
N ARG A 173 -38.67 5.02 22.35
CA ARG A 173 -39.56 4.29 21.44
C ARG A 173 -41.02 4.39 21.90
N ALA A 174 -41.86 4.97 21.03
CA ALA A 174 -43.31 4.98 21.24
C ALA A 174 -43.92 3.60 20.93
N ALA A 175 -44.95 3.21 21.68
CA ALA A 175 -45.74 2.02 21.37
C ALA A 175 -46.38 2.15 19.98
N PRO A 176 -46.41 1.09 19.15
CA PRO A 176 -47.01 1.15 17.84
C PRO A 176 -48.53 1.35 17.98
N ALA A 177 -49.00 2.57 17.70
CA ALA A 177 -50.43 2.89 17.77
C ALA A 177 -51.21 2.14 16.67
N ALA A 178 -52.36 1.58 17.04
CA ALA A 178 -53.27 0.95 16.10
C ALA A 178 -53.90 2.01 15.19
N ALA A 179 -53.37 2.17 13.97
CA ALA A 179 -54.00 2.75 12.77
C ALA A 179 -54.99 3.94 12.93
N THR A 180 -54.85 4.78 13.96
CA THR A 180 -55.62 6.03 14.11
C THR A 180 -54.67 7.20 13.88
N GLY A 181 -54.32 7.42 12.60
CA GLY A 181 -53.96 8.71 11.95
C GLY A 181 -52.91 9.66 12.54
N GLU A 182 -52.68 9.72 13.85
CA GLU A 182 -51.95 10.78 14.52
C GLU A 182 -51.28 10.24 15.79
N ALA A 183 -50.19 9.49 15.64
CA ALA A 183 -49.11 9.28 16.63
C ALA A 183 -48.28 8.06 16.21
N GLY A 184 -47.38 8.25 15.25
CA GLY A 184 -46.43 7.23 14.84
C GLY A 184 -45.55 7.81 13.75
N GLY A 185 -44.24 7.80 13.97
CA GLY A 185 -43.26 8.37 13.05
C GLY A 185 -43.47 7.92 11.60
N THR A 186 -42.95 8.72 10.67
CA THR A 186 -43.11 8.47 9.23
C THR A 186 -42.66 7.04 8.86
N VAL A 187 -43.19 6.49 7.76
CA VAL A 187 -42.77 5.16 7.26
C VAL A 187 -41.24 5.06 7.10
N ALA A 188 -40.57 6.19 6.82
CA ALA A 188 -39.12 6.29 6.74
C ALA A 188 -38.45 6.11 8.12
N GLU A 189 -38.95 6.77 9.16
CA GLU A 189 -38.43 6.65 10.54
C GLU A 189 -38.57 5.21 11.07
N GLN A 190 -39.72 4.58 10.86
CA GLN A 190 -39.94 3.17 11.26
C GLN A 190 -39.03 2.18 10.52
N ARG A 191 -38.67 2.47 9.26
CA ARG A 191 -37.69 1.67 8.49
C ARG A 191 -36.29 1.82 9.05
N VAL A 192 -35.89 3.04 9.43
CA VAL A 192 -34.59 3.30 10.06
C VAL A 192 -34.50 2.57 11.40
N GLU A 193 -35.54 2.65 12.24
CA GLU A 193 -35.61 1.96 13.52
C GLU A 193 -35.56 0.43 13.37
N THR A 194 -36.38 -0.12 12.47
CA THR A 194 -36.34 -1.56 12.15
C THR A 194 -34.93 -1.99 11.72
N GLY A 195 -34.26 -1.17 10.90
CA GLY A 195 -32.88 -1.39 10.48
C GLY A 195 -31.89 -1.42 11.64
N LYS A 196 -32.00 -0.49 12.59
CA LYS A 196 -31.16 -0.44 13.80
C LYS A 196 -31.37 -1.67 14.70
N ILE A 197 -32.63 -2.06 14.93
CA ILE A 197 -32.99 -3.26 15.71
C ILE A 197 -32.39 -4.53 15.08
N PHE A 198 -32.54 -4.69 13.76
CA PHE A 198 -31.94 -5.81 13.04
C PHE A 198 -30.41 -5.77 13.11
N ALA A 199 -29.79 -4.61 12.94
CA ALA A 199 -28.34 -4.47 13.05
C ALA A 199 -27.83 -4.85 14.45
N MET A 200 -28.52 -4.41 15.51
CA MET A 200 -28.19 -4.79 16.88
C MET A 200 -28.35 -6.30 17.09
N GLY A 201 -29.49 -6.86 16.70
CA GLY A 201 -29.75 -8.31 16.80
C GLY A 201 -28.76 -9.16 16.00
N LEU A 202 -28.29 -8.68 14.83
CA LEU A 202 -27.26 -9.36 14.05
C LEU A 202 -25.89 -9.30 14.72
N SER A 203 -25.60 -8.23 15.47
CA SER A 203 -24.33 -8.08 16.19
C SER A 203 -24.27 -8.96 17.44
N THR A 204 -25.39 -9.11 18.15
CA THR A 204 -25.53 -9.95 19.35
C THR A 204 -25.81 -11.42 19.00
N GLY A 205 -26.25 -11.71 17.77
CA GLY A 205 -26.56 -13.05 17.29
C GLY A 205 -27.98 -13.53 17.57
N SER A 206 -28.82 -12.71 18.22
CA SER A 206 -30.23 -12.99 18.45
C SER A 206 -31.05 -11.70 18.52
N LEU A 207 -32.30 -11.76 18.06
CA LEU A 207 -33.26 -10.68 18.26
C LEU A 207 -33.80 -10.72 19.69
N ALA A 208 -33.77 -9.60 20.42
CA ALA A 208 -34.32 -9.55 21.77
C ALA A 208 -35.84 -9.78 21.76
N ALA A 209 -36.37 -10.39 22.82
CA ALA A 209 -37.80 -10.71 22.90
C ALA A 209 -38.70 -9.48 22.79
N ASP A 210 -38.30 -8.36 23.41
CA ASP A 210 -39.04 -7.10 23.36
C ASP A 210 -39.05 -6.48 21.96
N ASP A 211 -37.92 -6.55 21.25
CA ASP A 211 -37.82 -6.08 19.86
C ASP A 211 -38.62 -6.94 18.90
N ARG A 212 -38.60 -8.27 19.11
CA ARG A 212 -39.42 -9.22 18.36
C ARG A 212 -40.90 -8.92 18.53
N ALA A 213 -41.35 -8.69 19.77
CA ALA A 213 -42.74 -8.34 20.07
C ALA A 213 -43.14 -6.99 19.43
N TYR A 214 -42.28 -5.96 19.55
CA TYR A 214 -42.49 -4.65 18.94
C TYR A 214 -42.62 -4.72 17.41
N LEU A 215 -41.68 -5.42 16.75
CA LEU A 215 -41.71 -5.61 15.30
C LEU A 215 -42.92 -6.45 14.88
N GLY A 216 -43.32 -7.44 15.69
CA GLY A 216 -44.54 -8.21 15.51
C GLY A 216 -45.79 -7.32 15.50
N GLN A 217 -45.91 -6.40 16.46
CA GLN A 217 -47.02 -5.45 16.52
C GLN A 217 -47.04 -4.51 15.30
N LEU A 218 -45.87 -4.03 14.88
CA LEU A 218 -45.74 -3.17 13.69
C LEU A 218 -46.16 -3.89 12.40
N VAL A 219 -45.80 -5.17 12.26
CA VAL A 219 -46.18 -6.01 11.12
C VAL A 219 -47.67 -6.36 11.17
N ALA A 220 -48.20 -6.75 12.33
CA ALA A 220 -49.62 -7.05 12.53
C ALA A 220 -50.50 -5.86 12.16
N GLY A 221 -50.16 -4.66 12.65
CA GLY A 221 -50.89 -3.42 12.35
C GLY A 221 -50.90 -3.02 10.87
N ARG A 222 -49.93 -3.46 10.07
CA ARG A 222 -49.85 -3.16 8.63
C ARG A 222 -50.39 -4.26 7.72
N THR A 223 -50.42 -5.50 8.20
CA THR A 223 -50.75 -6.68 7.36
C THR A 223 -52.05 -7.35 7.74
N GLY A 224 -52.63 -7.00 8.89
CA GLY A 224 -53.82 -7.65 9.44
C GLY A 224 -53.56 -9.06 9.97
N LEU A 225 -52.29 -9.47 10.07
CA LEU A 225 -51.91 -10.76 10.67
C LEU A 225 -52.16 -10.79 12.17
N THR A 226 -52.34 -11.99 12.72
CA THR A 226 -52.28 -12.17 14.17
C THR A 226 -50.87 -11.88 14.69
N GLN A 227 -50.75 -11.49 15.97
CA GLN A 227 -49.45 -11.20 16.59
C GLN A 227 -48.47 -12.38 16.44
N ALA A 228 -48.94 -13.61 16.64
CA ALA A 228 -48.11 -14.81 16.52
C ALA A 228 -47.58 -15.04 15.10
N GLU A 229 -48.42 -14.83 14.08
CA GLU A 229 -48.01 -14.95 12.66
C GLU A 229 -47.07 -13.81 12.25
N ALA A 230 -47.29 -12.61 12.78
CA ALA A 230 -46.44 -11.45 12.54
C ALA A 230 -45.04 -11.66 13.13
N GLU A 231 -44.95 -12.16 14.37
CA GLU A 231 -43.68 -12.52 15.01
C GLU A 231 -42.96 -13.65 14.25
N ALA A 232 -43.68 -14.69 13.81
CA ALA A 232 -43.09 -15.75 13.00
C ALA A 232 -42.51 -15.22 11.67
N ARG A 233 -43.16 -14.20 11.07
CA ARG A 233 -42.63 -13.52 9.89
C ARG A 233 -41.38 -12.72 10.20
N VAL A 234 -41.33 -12.01 11.34
CA VAL A 234 -40.13 -11.29 11.80
C VAL A 234 -38.97 -12.26 11.98
N ASP A 235 -39.18 -13.40 12.63
CA ASP A 235 -38.15 -14.44 12.83
C ASP A 235 -37.63 -14.98 11.50
N ALA A 236 -38.51 -15.27 10.55
CA ALA A 236 -38.14 -15.77 9.23
C ALA A 236 -37.30 -14.74 8.44
N VAL A 237 -37.65 -13.45 8.53
CA VAL A 237 -36.90 -12.37 7.87
C VAL A 237 -35.56 -12.13 8.57
N TYR A 238 -35.54 -12.15 9.91
CA TYR A 238 -34.32 -12.05 10.70
C TYR A 238 -33.36 -13.21 10.40
N ALA A 239 -33.85 -14.46 10.32
CA ALA A 239 -33.02 -15.61 9.96
C ALA A 239 -32.39 -15.48 8.56
N ARG A 240 -33.13 -14.94 7.59
CA ARG A 240 -32.60 -14.64 6.24
C ARG A 240 -31.54 -13.53 6.28
N ALA A 241 -31.79 -12.47 7.05
CA ALA A 241 -30.83 -11.38 7.23
C ALA A 241 -29.56 -11.86 7.93
N ALA A 242 -29.69 -12.71 8.95
CA ALA A 242 -28.58 -13.33 9.68
C ALA A 242 -27.73 -14.21 8.78
N LYS A 243 -28.37 -15.04 7.95
CA LYS A 243 -27.67 -15.84 6.94
C LYS A 243 -26.91 -14.96 5.94
N ALA A 244 -27.56 -13.93 5.38
CA ALA A 244 -26.92 -13.02 4.42
C ALA A 244 -25.74 -12.25 5.04
N ALA A 245 -25.86 -11.79 6.29
CA ALA A 245 -24.79 -11.12 7.01
C ALA A 245 -23.62 -12.07 7.31
N ALA A 246 -23.90 -13.32 7.71
CA ALA A 246 -22.88 -14.34 7.92
C ALA A 246 -22.13 -14.67 6.62
N ASP A 247 -22.85 -14.84 5.51
CA ASP A 247 -22.26 -15.09 4.19
C ASP A 247 -21.40 -13.91 3.72
N ALA A 248 -21.85 -12.68 3.94
CA ALA A 248 -21.09 -11.46 3.62
C ALA A 248 -19.82 -11.35 4.47
N LYS A 249 -19.92 -11.61 5.78
CA LYS A 249 -18.76 -11.64 6.69
C LYS A 249 -17.76 -12.71 6.29
N ALA A 250 -18.22 -13.92 5.97
CA ALA A 250 -17.36 -15.00 5.51
C ALA A 250 -16.63 -14.64 4.20
N LYS A 251 -17.33 -14.05 3.22
CA LYS A 251 -16.71 -13.57 1.97
C LYS A 251 -15.68 -12.47 2.23
N ALA A 252 -15.98 -11.52 3.11
CA ALA A 252 -15.05 -10.45 3.48
C ALA A 252 -13.78 -11.00 4.17
N GLN A 253 -13.95 -11.95 5.10
CA GLN A 253 -12.83 -12.62 5.76
C GLN A 253 -11.99 -13.44 4.78
N GLN A 254 -12.62 -14.17 3.86
CA GLN A 254 -11.91 -14.92 2.82
C GLN A 254 -11.12 -13.98 1.89
N ALA A 255 -11.70 -12.86 1.48
CA ALA A 255 -11.02 -11.85 0.67
C ALA A 255 -9.83 -11.23 1.41
N ALA A 256 -10.00 -10.88 2.69
CA ALA A 256 -8.93 -10.32 3.52
C ALA A 256 -7.78 -11.33 3.72
N GLU A 257 -8.09 -12.60 3.96
CA GLU A 257 -7.08 -13.65 4.14
C GLU A 257 -6.35 -13.96 2.82
N ALA A 258 -7.06 -13.99 1.69
CA ALA A 258 -6.45 -14.14 0.38
C ALA A 258 -5.50 -12.96 0.07
N ALA A 259 -5.94 -11.73 0.35
CA ALA A 259 -5.10 -10.53 0.23
C ALA A 259 -3.86 -10.60 1.14
N ARG A 260 -4.02 -11.08 2.38
CA ARG A 260 -2.90 -11.28 3.31
C ARG A 260 -1.89 -12.28 2.76
N LYS A 261 -2.33 -13.43 2.24
CA LYS A 261 -1.45 -14.46 1.65
C LYS A 261 -0.75 -13.97 0.38
N ALA A 262 -1.48 -13.33 -0.54
CA ALA A 262 -0.92 -12.76 -1.75
C ALA A 262 0.08 -11.64 -1.42
N GLY A 263 -0.24 -10.79 -0.45
CA GLY A 263 0.64 -9.75 0.05
C GLY A 263 1.92 -10.33 0.66
N ALA A 264 1.83 -11.35 1.53
CA ALA A 264 3.00 -12.00 2.11
C ALA A 264 3.92 -12.62 1.05
N HIS A 265 3.37 -13.31 0.05
CA HIS A 265 4.14 -13.88 -1.05
C HIS A 265 4.83 -12.79 -1.90
N THR A 266 4.11 -11.69 -2.17
CA THR A 266 4.66 -10.54 -2.91
C THR A 266 5.78 -9.86 -2.13
N ALA A 267 5.62 -9.64 -0.82
CA ALA A 267 6.66 -9.06 0.03
C ALA A 267 7.96 -9.87 -0.01
N LEU A 268 7.85 -11.20 0.03
CA LEU A 268 9.03 -12.08 -0.02
C LEU A 268 9.79 -11.93 -1.35
N TRP A 269 9.08 -11.92 -2.47
CA TRP A 269 9.71 -11.73 -3.79
C TRP A 269 10.26 -10.32 -3.98
N MET A 270 9.56 -9.30 -3.47
CA MET A 270 10.05 -7.92 -3.49
C MET A 270 11.31 -7.76 -2.63
N PHE A 271 11.36 -8.40 -1.47
CA PHE A 271 12.56 -8.44 -0.64
C PHE A 271 13.75 -9.03 -1.40
N VAL A 272 13.56 -10.18 -2.07
CA VAL A 272 14.60 -10.80 -2.90
C VAL A 272 15.02 -9.87 -4.05
N ALA A 273 14.07 -9.27 -4.76
CA ALA A 273 14.35 -8.35 -5.86
C ALA A 273 15.13 -7.11 -5.40
N LEU A 274 14.78 -6.53 -4.25
CA LEU A 274 15.47 -5.38 -3.65
C LEU A 274 16.92 -5.72 -3.28
N LEU A 275 17.16 -6.89 -2.68
CA LEU A 275 18.52 -7.36 -2.37
C LEU A 275 19.35 -7.54 -3.65
N LEU A 276 18.78 -8.17 -4.68
CA LEU A 276 19.44 -8.32 -5.97
C LEU A 276 19.71 -6.96 -6.63
N GLY A 277 18.78 -6.01 -6.53
CA GLY A 277 18.96 -4.64 -7.01
C GLY A 277 20.12 -3.92 -6.32
N ALA A 278 20.19 -3.97 -4.99
CA ALA A 278 21.29 -3.39 -4.21
C ALA A 278 22.65 -3.97 -4.62
N PHE A 279 22.70 -5.30 -4.82
CA PHE A 279 23.90 -5.99 -5.28
C PHE A 279 24.30 -5.57 -6.70
N VAL A 280 23.35 -5.55 -7.64
CA VAL A 280 23.59 -5.14 -9.04
C VAL A 280 24.02 -3.68 -9.14
N ALA A 281 23.43 -2.77 -8.36
CA ALA A 281 23.86 -1.37 -8.32
C ALA A 281 25.31 -1.24 -7.83
N SER A 282 25.66 -1.98 -6.79
CA SER A 282 27.02 -1.99 -6.22
C SER A 282 28.05 -2.48 -7.26
N LEU A 283 27.75 -3.58 -7.96
CA LEU A 283 28.61 -4.09 -9.04
C LEU A 283 28.69 -3.11 -10.21
N ALA A 284 27.56 -2.60 -10.69
CA ALA A 284 27.53 -1.69 -11.83
C ALA A 284 28.32 -0.39 -11.57
N ALA A 285 28.31 0.11 -10.33
CA ALA A 285 29.12 1.24 -9.92
C ALA A 285 30.62 0.98 -9.99
N THR A 286 31.09 -0.23 -9.64
CA THR A 286 32.50 -0.60 -9.82
C THR A 286 32.90 -0.59 -11.30
N PHE A 287 32.04 -1.12 -12.18
CA PHE A 287 32.30 -1.07 -13.62
C PHE A 287 32.35 0.38 -14.12
N GLY A 288 31.39 1.22 -13.72
CA GLY A 288 31.35 2.63 -14.09
C GLY A 288 32.60 3.40 -13.62
N GLY A 289 32.98 3.22 -12.35
CA GLY A 289 34.17 3.84 -11.75
C GLY A 289 35.46 3.43 -12.46
N ARG A 290 35.62 2.14 -12.78
CA ARG A 290 36.81 1.64 -13.49
C ARG A 290 36.99 2.28 -14.86
N GLN A 291 35.96 2.31 -15.71
CA GLN A 291 36.15 2.87 -17.06
C GLN A 291 36.28 4.42 -17.05
N ARG A 292 35.74 5.13 -16.06
CA ARG A 292 36.10 6.54 -15.81
C ARG A 292 37.60 6.69 -15.52
N ASP A 293 38.16 5.80 -14.72
CA ASP A 293 39.56 5.87 -14.29
C ASP A 293 40.55 5.52 -15.41
N HIS A 294 40.17 4.60 -16.32
CA HIS A 294 40.95 4.24 -17.51
C HIS A 294 41.00 5.36 -18.56
N GLU A 295 39.88 6.01 -18.88
CA GLU A 295 39.83 7.06 -19.90
C GLU A 295 40.68 8.28 -19.56
N ARG A 296 40.75 8.65 -18.26
CA ARG A 296 41.60 9.78 -17.82
C ARG A 296 43.09 9.47 -17.86
N VAL A 297 43.49 8.20 -17.72
CA VAL A 297 44.90 7.80 -17.84
C VAL A 297 45.39 7.98 -19.28
N LEU A 298 44.59 7.56 -20.26
CA LEU A 298 44.95 7.72 -21.68
C LEU A 298 45.17 9.19 -22.06
N ARG A 299 44.39 10.12 -21.50
CA ARG A 299 44.54 11.56 -21.75
C ARG A 299 45.84 12.17 -21.21
N HIS A 300 46.47 11.53 -20.22
CA HIS A 300 47.75 11.99 -19.65
C HIS A 300 48.98 11.32 -20.27
N VAL A 301 48.79 10.25 -21.06
CA VAL A 301 49.90 9.48 -21.67
C VAL A 301 50.19 9.92 -23.11
N THR A 302 49.31 10.71 -23.74
CA THR A 302 49.60 11.33 -25.04
C THR A 302 50.42 12.61 -24.86
N ILE A 303 51.75 12.48 -24.89
CA ILE A 303 52.70 13.55 -25.25
C ILE A 303 53.45 13.07 -26.48
#